data_AF-A0A139CWC9-F1
#
_entry.id   AF-A0A139CWC9-F1
#
_cell.length_a   1.000
_cell.length_b   1.000
_cell.length_c   1.000
_cell.angle_alpha   90.00
_cell.angle_beta   90.00
_cell.angle_gamma   90.00
#
_symmetry.space_group_name_H-M   'P 1'
#
loop_
_entity.id
_entity.type
_entity.pdbx_description
1 polymer ?
#
loop_
_entity_poly.entity_id
_entity_poly.type
_entity_poly.pdbx_seq_one_letter_code
_entity_poly.pdbx_strand_id
1 'polypeptide(L)' 'MKTSRKTDYAVHALMILARNKGQELSVKELADLENVSSSYLAKVMQKLS' A
#
# COMPACT_ATOMS: atom_id res chain seq x y z
N MET A 1 -4.59 -16.43 10.54
CA MET A 1 -3.12 -16.20 10.50
C MET A 1 -2.85 -14.86 11.17
N LYS A 2 -1.89 -14.75 12.10
CA LYS A 2 -1.50 -13.42 12.62
C LYS A 2 -0.44 -12.86 11.68
N THR A 3 -0.79 -11.83 10.95
CA THR A 3 0.10 -11.08 10.05
C THR A 3 0.68 -9.87 10.77
N SER A 4 1.84 -9.41 10.31
CA SER A 4 2.39 -8.15 10.82
C SER A 4 1.60 -6.98 10.25
N ARG A 5 1.54 -5.83 10.96
CA ARG A 5 0.93 -4.61 10.41
C ARG A 5 1.50 -4.25 9.03
N LYS A 6 2.80 -4.47 8.83
CA LYS A 6 3.47 -4.23 7.55
C LYS A 6 2.89 -5.08 6.43
N THR A 7 2.59 -6.34 6.73
CA THR A 7 1.96 -7.29 5.82
C THR A 7 0.51 -6.89 5.52
N ASP A 8 -0.23 -6.43 6.53
CA ASP A 8 -1.62 -5.99 6.37
C ASP A 8 -1.71 -4.80 5.41
N TYR A 9 -0.84 -3.79 5.59
CA TYR A 9 -0.76 -2.64 4.68
C TYR A 9 -0.30 -3.02 3.28
N ALA A 10 0.64 -3.96 3.15
CA ALA A 10 1.04 -4.46 1.83
C ALA A 10 -0.15 -5.10 1.08
N VAL A 11 -0.93 -5.94 1.76
CA VAL A 11 -2.10 -6.60 1.16
C VAL A 11 -3.18 -5.57 0.82
N HIS A 12 -3.44 -4.61 1.69
CA HIS A 12 -4.47 -3.60 1.46
C HIS A 12 -4.09 -2.67 0.29
N ALA A 13 -2.82 -2.25 0.18
CA ALA A 13 -2.34 -1.44 -0.93
C ALA A 13 -2.45 -2.18 -2.27
N LEU A 14 -2.12 -3.48 -2.29
CA LEU A 14 -2.32 -4.33 -3.48
C LEU A 14 -3.80 -4.47 -3.86
N MET A 15 -4.71 -4.55 -2.87
CA MET A 15 -6.16 -4.57 -3.13
C MET A 15 -6.68 -3.25 -3.72
N ILE A 16 -6.14 -2.12 -3.28
CA ILE A 16 -6.48 -0.80 -3.86
C ILE A 16 -6.00 -0.73 -5.32
N LEU A 17 -4.76 -1.14 -5.59
CA LEU A 17 -4.21 -1.19 -6.96
C LEU A 17 -5.02 -2.14 -7.87
N ALA A 18 -5.39 -3.31 -7.35
CA ALA A 18 -6.19 -4.29 -8.09
C ALA A 18 -7.62 -3.82 -8.40
N ARG A 19 -8.18 -2.91 -7.59
CA ARG A 19 -9.49 -2.28 -7.84
C ARG A 19 -9.40 -1.13 -8.84
N ASN A 20 -8.31 -0.38 -8.84
CA ASN A 20 -8.08 0.77 -9.72
C ASN A 20 -7.24 0.39 -10.95
N LYS A 21 -7.63 -0.69 -11.64
CA LYS A 21 -6.90 -1.19 -12.82
C LYS A 21 -6.82 -0.11 -13.91
N GLY A 22 -5.63 0.10 -14.45
CA GLY A 22 -5.38 1.09 -15.50
C GLY A 22 -5.20 2.52 -15.00
N GLN A 23 -5.20 2.74 -13.68
CA GLN A 23 -4.81 4.00 -13.07
C GLN A 23 -3.42 3.84 -12.45
N GLU A 24 -2.52 4.76 -12.75
CA GLU A 24 -1.26 4.88 -12.02
C GLU A 24 -1.55 5.63 -10.72
N LEU A 25 -1.39 4.94 -9.59
CA LEU A 25 -1.48 5.54 -8.26
C LEU A 25 -0.07 5.71 -7.70
N SER A 26 0.27 6.93 -7.31
CA SER A 26 1.50 7.20 -6.58
C SER A 26 1.46 6.61 -5.17
N VAL A 27 2.63 6.37 -4.59
CA VAL A 27 2.75 5.93 -3.18
C VAL A 27 2.12 6.94 -2.22
N LYS A 28 2.12 8.23 -2.56
CA LYS A 28 1.48 9.27 -1.76
C LYS A 28 -0.04 9.09 -1.75
N GLU A 29 -0.66 8.92 -2.91
CA GLU A 29 -2.11 8.72 -3.03
C GLU A 29 -2.56 7.45 -2.31
N LEU A 30 -1.81 6.36 -2.43
CA LEU A 30 -2.10 5.14 -1.68
C LEU A 30 -2.00 5.36 -0.16
N ALA A 31 -1.02 6.13 0.30
CA ALA A 31 -0.86 6.42 1.72
C ALA A 31 -2.01 7.29 2.26
N ASP A 32 -2.47 8.25 1.47
CA ASP A 32 -3.63 9.09 1.80
C ASP A 32 -4.92 8.23 1.89
N LEU A 33 -5.12 7.29 0.95
CA LEU A 33 -6.24 6.35 0.97
C LEU A 33 -6.21 5.38 2.17
N GLU A 34 -5.01 4.97 2.60
CA GLU A 34 -4.82 4.08 3.75
C GLU A 34 -4.69 4.81 5.09
N ASN A 35 -4.73 6.15 5.08
CA ASN A 35 -4.53 7.02 6.24
C ASN A 35 -3.24 6.69 7.01
N VAL A 36 -2.12 6.57 6.29
CA VAL A 36 -0.78 6.33 6.83
C VAL A 36 0.22 7.33 6.27
N SER A 37 1.41 7.42 6.88
CA SER A 37 2.45 8.28 6.32
C SER A 37 3.00 7.68 5.02
N SER A 38 3.22 8.53 4.02
CA SER A 38 3.80 8.09 2.73
C SER A 38 5.19 7.47 2.90
N SER A 39 5.97 7.92 3.90
CA SER A 39 7.28 7.34 4.22
C SER A 39 7.18 5.93 4.80
N TYR A 40 6.13 5.62 5.56
CA TYR A 40 5.87 4.27 6.03
C TYR A 40 5.45 3.36 4.89
N LEU A 41 4.48 3.79 4.07
CA LEU A 41 4.00 3.00 2.95
C LEU A 41 5.09 2.78 1.88
N ALA A 42 5.95 3.77 1.62
CA ALA A 42 7.11 3.58 0.72
C ALA A 42 8.01 2.43 1.19
N LYS A 43 8.31 2.35 2.50
CA LYS A 43 9.11 1.24 3.08
C LYS A 43 8.39 -0.11 3.02
N VAL A 44 7.06 -0.12 2.95
CA VAL A 44 6.25 -1.34 2.74
C VAL A 44 6.38 -1.76 1.27
N MET A 45 6.11 -0.84 0.34
CA MET A 45 6.12 -1.08 -1.11
C MET A 45 7.49 -1.48 -1.65
N GLN A 46 8.58 -0.92 -1.12
CA GLN A 46 9.96 -1.32 -1.47
C GLN A 46 10.27 -2.81 -1.23
N LYS A 47 9.49 -3.51 -0.40
CA LYS A 47 9.66 -4.96 -0.18
C LYS A 47 8.83 -5.81 -1.16
N LEU A 48 7.95 -5.19 -1.94
CA LEU A 48 7.09 -5.84 -2.92
C LEU A 48 7.67 -5.77 -4.35
N SER A 49 8.57 -4.81 -4.59
CA SER A 49 9.42 -4.73 -5.79
C SER A 49 10.60 -5.69 -5.69
#